data_AF-A0A7J9GHA7-F1
#
_entry.id   AF-A0A7J9GHA7-F1
#
_cell.length_a   1.000
_cell.length_b   1.000
_cell.length_c   1.000
_cell.angle_alpha   90.00
_cell.angle_beta   90.00
_cell.angle_gamma   90.00
#
_symmetry.space_group_name_H-M   'P 1'
#
loop_
_entity.id
_entity.type
_entity.pdbx_description
1 polymer ?
#
loop_
_entity_poly.entity_id
_entity_poly.type
_entity_poly.pdbx_seq_one_letter_code
_entity_poly.pdbx_strand_id
1 'polypeptide(L)'
;MGKHPLGCVLMFSVLASLGLVSFAACLVAEAKRSKKVDLKLDGKMCFLPRKSDAFELGVAASISLCTAQIIGNVLLCASYWWRANTRKPTKPTLTAILLAISWISFGVAAILISAATSMSRAQPYGEGWLDGECYLVRDGVYLSSGVLSLLAVFTLIGAASITITNNQVLDQAHKINA
;
A
#
# COMPACT_ATOMS: atom_id res chain seq x y z
N MET A 1 -25.19 16.97 17.25
CA MET A 1 -23.72 16.76 17.32
C MET A 1 -23.46 15.30 17.67
N GLY A 2 -22.75 14.51 16.85
CA GLY A 2 -22.47 13.10 17.19
C GLY A 2 -22.00 12.19 16.05
N LYS A 3 -22.21 12.55 14.77
CA LYS A 3 -21.89 11.65 13.63
C LYS A 3 -20.44 11.75 13.11
N HIS A 4 -19.70 12.82 13.45
CA HIS A 4 -18.34 13.07 12.95
C HIS A 4 -17.22 12.17 13.53
N PRO A 5 -17.18 11.83 14.84
CA PRO A 5 -16.07 11.07 15.41
C PRO A 5 -16.12 9.59 15.01
N LEU A 6 -17.31 8.98 14.98
CA LEU A 6 -17.48 7.57 14.60
C LEU A 6 -17.05 7.33 13.14
N GLY A 7 -17.40 8.25 12.23
CA GLY A 7 -16.99 8.16 10.83
C GLY A 7 -15.47 8.18 10.64
N CYS A 8 -14.75 9.05 11.36
CA CYS A 8 -13.29 9.10 11.27
C CYS A 8 -12.63 7.81 11.79
N VAL A 9 -13.12 7.28 12.91
CA VAL A 9 -12.62 6.02 13.49
C VAL A 9 -12.84 4.84 12.54
N LEU A 10 -14.04 4.75 11.93
CA LEU A 10 -14.34 3.71 10.94
C LEU A 10 -13.42 3.81 9.72
N MET A 11 -13.18 5.02 9.19
CA MET A 11 -12.29 5.21 8.05
C MET A 11 -10.85 4.82 8.36
N PHE A 12 -10.32 5.20 9.53
CA PHE A 12 -8.98 4.78 9.94
C PHE A 12 -8.88 3.28 10.17
N SER A 13 -9.93 2.66 10.71
CA SER A 13 -10.00 1.20 10.86
C SER A 13 -10.00 0.49 9.49
N VAL A 14 -10.73 1.03 8.50
CA VAL A 14 -10.71 0.51 7.12
C VAL A 14 -9.32 0.66 6.49
N LEU A 15 -8.67 1.81 6.63
CA LEU A 15 -7.31 2.01 6.11
C LEU A 15 -6.29 1.06 6.76
N ALA A 16 -6.34 0.93 8.09
CA ALA A 16 -5.44 0.05 8.84
C ALA A 16 -5.65 -1.43 8.48
N SER A 17 -6.91 -1.86 8.34
CA SER A 17 -7.23 -3.24 7.94
C SER A 17 -6.79 -3.55 6.51
N LEU A 18 -6.98 -2.63 5.56
CA LEU A 18 -6.45 -2.80 4.19
C LEU A 18 -4.93 -2.91 4.16
N GLY A 19 -4.22 -2.07 4.94
CA GLY A 19 -2.77 -2.17 5.09
C GLY A 19 -2.32 -3.50 5.70
N LEU A 20 -3.02 -3.98 6.72
CA LEU A 20 -2.74 -5.26 7.36
C LEU A 20 -2.99 -6.45 6.42
N VAL A 21 -4.08 -6.40 5.63
CA VAL A 21 -4.38 -7.41 4.60
C VAL A 21 -3.26 -7.44 3.56
N SER A 22 -2.80 -6.27 3.08
CA SER A 22 -1.69 -6.18 2.13
C SER A 22 -0.41 -6.80 2.71
N PHE A 23 -0.05 -6.44 3.95
CA PHE A 23 1.12 -7.00 4.64
C PHE A 23 1.02 -8.52 4.84
N ALA A 24 -0.13 -9.01 5.31
CA ALA A 24 -0.35 -10.44 5.50
C ALA A 24 -0.27 -11.19 4.18
N ALA A 25 -0.86 -10.66 3.11
CA ALA A 25 -0.77 -11.25 1.77
C ALA A 25 0.68 -11.30 1.28
N CYS A 26 1.47 -10.24 1.48
CA CYS A 26 2.92 -10.23 1.22
C CYS A 26 3.68 -11.28 2.05
N LEU A 27 3.40 -11.42 3.35
CA LEU A 27 4.03 -12.43 4.19
C LEU A 27 3.72 -13.86 3.72
N VAL A 28 2.45 -14.13 3.41
CA VAL A 28 2.04 -15.45 2.91
C VAL A 28 2.64 -15.70 1.52
N ALA A 29 2.73 -14.67 0.66
CA ALA A 29 3.40 -14.77 -0.63
C ALA A 29 4.90 -15.07 -0.48
N GLU A 30 5.59 -14.47 0.50
CA GLU A 30 6.99 -14.79 0.82
C GLU A 30 7.13 -16.23 1.32
N ALA A 31 6.25 -16.67 2.23
CA ALA A 31 6.30 -18.03 2.78
C ALA A 31 5.97 -19.10 1.73
N LYS A 32 5.07 -18.78 0.79
CA LYS A 32 4.68 -19.64 -0.33
C LYS A 32 5.57 -19.46 -1.55
N ARG A 33 6.58 -18.59 -1.49
CA ARG A 33 7.51 -18.39 -2.60
C ARG A 33 8.23 -19.70 -2.91
N SER A 34 8.33 -20.00 -4.20
CA SER A 34 9.09 -21.12 -4.73
C SER A 34 10.57 -20.99 -4.35
N LYS A 35 11.14 -22.08 -3.81
CA LYS A 35 12.58 -22.19 -3.54
C LYS A 35 13.26 -22.85 -4.73
N LYS A 36 14.58 -22.65 -4.87
CA LYS A 36 15.39 -23.26 -5.95
C LYS A 36 15.22 -24.78 -6.08
N VAL A 37 14.89 -25.46 -4.97
CA VAL A 37 14.70 -26.91 -4.90
C VAL A 37 13.36 -27.40 -5.49
N ASP A 38 12.39 -26.50 -5.70
CA ASP A 38 11.03 -26.84 -6.15
C ASP A 38 10.82 -26.65 -7.66
N LEU A 39 11.86 -26.29 -8.42
CA LEU A 39 11.75 -26.11 -9.87
C LEU A 39 11.61 -27.47 -10.56
N LYS A 40 10.48 -27.71 -11.22
CA LYS A 40 10.32 -28.80 -12.19
C LYS A 40 10.45 -28.21 -13.60
N LEU A 41 11.50 -28.59 -14.32
CA LEU A 41 11.53 -28.41 -15.77
C LEU A 41 10.60 -29.44 -16.41
N ASP A 42 9.60 -28.96 -17.17
CA ASP A 42 8.77 -29.81 -18.02
C ASP A 42 8.93 -29.34 -19.48
N GLY A 43 9.84 -29.99 -20.21
CA GLY A 43 10.20 -29.59 -21.58
C GLY A 43 10.93 -28.23 -21.66
N LYS A 44 10.41 -27.29 -22.46
CA LYS A 44 10.93 -25.92 -22.70
C LYS A 44 10.19 -24.85 -21.86
N MET A 45 9.50 -25.22 -20.79
CA MET A 45 8.80 -24.27 -19.93
C MET A 45 9.24 -24.47 -18.49
N CYS A 46 9.62 -23.39 -17.82
CA CYS A 46 9.84 -23.44 -16.38
C CYS A 46 8.51 -23.26 -15.68
N PHE A 47 7.94 -24.37 -15.23
CA PHE A 47 6.75 -24.38 -14.40
C PHE A 47 7.14 -24.43 -12.93
N LEU A 48 6.69 -23.44 -12.17
CA LEU A 48 6.65 -23.54 -10.71
C LEU A 48 5.48 -24.50 -10.37
N PRO A 49 5.73 -25.69 -9.80
CA PRO A 49 4.68 -26.69 -9.55
C PRO A 49 3.73 -26.31 -8.39
N ARG A 50 3.90 -25.12 -7.81
CA ARG A 50 3.08 -24.60 -6.71
C ARG A 50 2.07 -23.63 -7.32
N LYS A 51 0.84 -24.13 -7.50
CA LYS A 51 -0.37 -23.42 -7.97
C LYS A 51 -0.42 -21.95 -7.54
N SER A 52 -1.05 -21.12 -8.37
CA SER A 52 -1.23 -19.65 -8.41
C SER A 52 -1.36 -18.83 -7.11
N ASP A 53 -1.27 -19.43 -5.93
CA ASP A 53 -1.42 -18.78 -4.63
C ASP A 53 -0.52 -17.55 -4.45
N ALA A 54 0.79 -17.65 -4.77
CA ALA A 54 1.71 -16.52 -4.57
C ALA A 54 1.40 -15.36 -5.54
N PHE A 55 0.98 -15.68 -6.77
CA PHE A 55 0.56 -14.70 -7.76
C PHE A 55 -0.73 -14.00 -7.31
N GLU A 56 -1.74 -14.76 -6.91
CA GLU A 56 -3.03 -14.24 -6.46
C GLU A 56 -2.88 -13.40 -5.19
N LEU A 57 -2.04 -13.84 -4.24
CA LEU A 57 -1.74 -13.07 -3.03
C LEU A 57 -0.99 -11.77 -3.34
N GLY A 58 -0.04 -11.78 -4.27
CA GLY A 58 0.65 -10.57 -4.73
C GLY A 58 -0.31 -9.58 -5.39
N VAL A 59 -1.24 -10.05 -6.23
CA VAL A 59 -2.30 -9.22 -6.81
C VAL A 59 -3.23 -8.66 -5.73
N ALA A 60 -3.67 -9.49 -4.78
CA ALA A 60 -4.52 -9.05 -3.67
C ALA A 60 -3.82 -8.02 -2.77
N ALA A 61 -2.53 -8.20 -2.50
CA ALA A 61 -1.70 -7.24 -1.76
C ALA A 61 -1.61 -5.89 -2.47
N SER A 62 -1.44 -5.92 -3.80
CA SER A 62 -1.38 -4.72 -4.63
C SER A 62 -2.72 -3.97 -4.66
N ILE A 63 -3.83 -4.69 -4.89
CA ILE A 63 -5.17 -4.09 -4.92
C ILE A 63 -5.51 -3.45 -3.58
N SER A 64 -5.33 -4.17 -2.47
CA SER A 64 -5.62 -3.66 -1.12
C SER A 64 -4.82 -2.40 -0.78
N LEU A 65 -3.52 -2.38 -1.13
CA LEU A 65 -2.68 -1.20 -0.93
C LEU A 65 -3.14 -0.02 -1.80
N CYS A 66 -3.46 -0.25 -3.07
CA CYS A 66 -3.98 0.79 -3.96
C CYS A 66 -5.30 1.37 -3.45
N THR A 67 -6.22 0.51 -2.98
CA THR A 67 -7.49 0.95 -2.40
C THR A 67 -7.26 1.80 -1.14
N ALA A 68 -6.36 1.39 -0.25
CA ALA A 68 -6.01 2.18 0.94
C ALA A 68 -5.47 3.56 0.55
N GLN A 69 -4.56 3.61 -0.44
CA GLN A 69 -3.97 4.86 -0.91
C GLN A 69 -5.03 5.79 -1.52
N ILE A 70 -5.94 5.27 -2.35
CA ILE A 70 -7.02 6.07 -2.96
C ILE A 70 -7.95 6.64 -1.88
N ILE A 71 -8.43 5.80 -0.94
CA ILE A 71 -9.35 6.24 0.12
C ILE A 71 -8.71 7.33 0.98
N GLY A 72 -7.45 7.14 1.41
CA GLY A 72 -6.78 8.13 2.26
C GLY A 72 -6.51 9.45 1.54
N ASN A 73 -6.18 9.42 0.24
CA ASN A 73 -6.00 10.64 -0.54
C ASN A 73 -7.35 11.38 -0.77
N VAL A 74 -8.44 10.66 -1.03
CA VAL A 74 -9.79 11.28 -1.13
C VAL A 74 -10.16 11.96 0.18
N LEU A 75 -9.89 11.33 1.33
CA LEU A 75 -10.15 11.92 2.64
C LEU A 75 -9.33 13.20 2.86
N LEU A 76 -8.04 13.19 2.52
CA LEU A 76 -7.18 14.36 2.60
C LEU A 76 -7.68 15.47 1.68
N CYS A 77 -7.97 15.18 0.41
CA CYS A 77 -8.50 16.16 -0.55
C CYS A 77 -9.82 16.78 -0.08
N ALA A 78 -10.76 15.98 0.42
CA ALA A 78 -12.02 16.48 0.96
C ALA A 78 -11.78 17.41 2.16
N SER A 79 -10.86 17.05 3.05
CA SER A 79 -10.51 17.88 4.21
C SER A 79 -9.82 19.20 3.83
N TYR A 80 -9.00 19.19 2.77
CA TYR A 80 -8.38 20.41 2.23
C TYR A 80 -9.40 21.30 1.52
N TRP A 81 -10.30 20.74 0.72
CA TRP A 81 -11.35 21.49 0.03
C TRP A 81 -12.27 22.19 1.04
N TRP A 82 -12.74 21.46 2.04
CA TRP A 82 -13.58 22.02 3.10
C TRP A 82 -12.92 23.22 3.80
N ARG A 83 -11.59 23.13 3.99
CA ARG A 83 -10.78 24.18 4.60
C ARG A 83 -10.59 25.40 3.69
N ALA A 84 -10.35 25.19 2.39
CA ALA A 84 -10.17 26.28 1.42
C ALA A 84 -11.43 27.15 1.28
N ASN A 85 -12.61 26.52 1.33
CA ASN A 85 -13.89 27.25 1.31
C ASN A 85 -14.16 28.05 2.58
N THR A 86 -13.47 27.75 3.70
CA THR A 86 -13.75 28.37 4.99
C THR A 86 -12.69 29.36 5.45
N ARG A 87 -11.38 29.17 5.17
CA ARG A 87 -10.30 30.03 5.72
C ARG A 87 -8.99 30.09 4.92
N LYS A 88 -8.15 31.08 5.27
CA LYS A 88 -6.78 31.26 4.76
C LYS A 88 -5.89 30.04 5.02
N PRO A 89 -5.06 29.64 4.04
CA PRO A 89 -4.23 28.44 4.12
C PRO A 89 -3.04 28.64 5.07
N THR A 90 -3.05 27.99 6.24
CA THR A 90 -1.80 27.69 6.97
C THR A 90 -1.22 26.42 6.37
N LYS A 91 0.06 26.48 5.96
CA LYS A 91 0.77 25.36 5.32
C LYS A 91 1.17 24.33 6.39
N PRO A 92 0.57 23.12 6.43
CA PRO A 92 1.03 22.09 7.35
C PRO A 92 2.23 21.37 6.72
N THR A 93 3.43 21.92 6.90
CA THR A 93 4.68 21.34 6.36
C THR A 93 4.84 19.87 6.76
N LEU A 94 4.44 19.52 7.98
CA LEU A 94 4.47 18.14 8.48
C LEU A 94 3.55 17.19 7.71
N THR A 95 2.31 17.61 7.38
CA THR A 95 1.38 16.81 6.58
C THR A 95 1.95 16.54 5.18
N ALA A 96 2.57 17.55 4.57
CA ALA A 96 3.20 17.40 3.25
C ALA A 96 4.36 16.40 3.27
N ILE A 97 5.21 16.44 4.31
CA ILE A 97 6.31 15.48 4.49
C ILE A 97 5.78 14.05 4.66
N LEU A 98 4.78 13.84 5.52
CA LEU A 98 4.18 12.52 5.73
C LEU A 98 3.53 11.98 4.46
N LEU A 99 2.87 12.86 3.69
CA LEU A 99 2.28 12.48 2.41
C LEU A 99 3.36 12.08 1.40
N ALA A 100 4.46 12.84 1.31
CA ALA A 100 5.58 12.48 0.45
C ALA A 100 6.18 11.11 0.79
N ILE A 101 6.39 10.82 2.09
CA ILE A 101 6.87 9.52 2.56
C ILE A 101 5.87 8.41 2.20
N SER A 102 4.56 8.66 2.35
CA SER A 102 3.51 7.72 1.97
C SER A 102 3.57 7.38 0.48
N TRP A 103 3.67 8.38 -0.39
CA TRP A 103 3.72 8.19 -1.84
C TRP A 103 4.99 7.48 -2.31
N ILE A 104 6.16 7.83 -1.76
CA ILE A 104 7.41 7.15 -2.08
C ILE A 104 7.34 5.68 -1.65
N SER A 105 6.89 5.42 -0.42
CA SER A 105 6.77 4.06 0.11
C SER A 105 5.77 3.23 -0.70
N PHE A 106 4.61 3.81 -1.05
CA PHE A 106 3.62 3.20 -1.93
C PHE A 106 4.19 2.87 -3.30
N GLY A 107 4.87 3.82 -3.94
CA GLY A 107 5.46 3.62 -5.27
C GLY A 107 6.49 2.48 -5.28
N VAL A 108 7.39 2.47 -4.31
CA VAL A 108 8.40 1.40 -4.19
C VAL A 108 7.73 0.06 -3.89
N ALA A 109 6.77 0.00 -2.96
CA ALA A 109 6.03 -1.22 -2.64
C ALA A 109 5.27 -1.77 -3.86
N ALA A 110 4.56 -0.90 -4.60
CA ALA A 110 3.79 -1.29 -5.77
C ALA A 110 4.68 -1.85 -6.89
N ILE A 111 5.85 -1.23 -7.12
CA ILE A 111 6.84 -1.74 -8.09
C ILE A 111 7.35 -3.11 -7.66
N LEU A 112 7.76 -3.26 -6.40
CA LEU A 112 8.29 -4.53 -5.88
C LEU A 112 7.26 -5.66 -5.93
N ILE A 113 6.03 -5.40 -5.47
CA ILE A 113 4.93 -6.37 -5.50
C ILE A 113 4.63 -6.74 -6.96
N SER A 114 4.50 -5.76 -7.85
CA SER A 114 4.17 -6.02 -9.27
C SER A 114 5.27 -6.80 -9.97
N ALA A 115 6.54 -6.45 -9.75
CA ALA A 115 7.69 -7.16 -10.32
C ALA A 115 7.73 -8.61 -9.79
N ALA A 116 7.65 -8.79 -8.47
CA ALA A 116 7.66 -10.11 -7.85
C ALA A 116 6.46 -10.98 -8.30
N THR A 117 5.29 -10.36 -8.45
CA THR A 117 4.07 -11.02 -8.89
C THR A 117 4.18 -11.43 -10.37
N SER A 118 4.67 -10.53 -11.23
CA SER A 118 4.88 -10.86 -12.65
C SER A 118 5.88 -11.98 -12.84
N MET A 119 6.94 -12.00 -12.02
CA MET A 119 7.96 -13.06 -12.03
C MET A 119 7.46 -14.38 -11.42
N SER A 120 6.35 -14.36 -10.69
CA SER A 120 5.73 -15.60 -10.16
C SER A 120 4.83 -16.31 -11.19
N ARG A 121 4.67 -15.77 -12.40
CA ARG A 121 3.96 -16.43 -13.51
C ARG A 121 4.86 -17.45 -14.23
N ALA A 122 4.24 -18.36 -14.98
CA ALA A 122 4.98 -19.29 -15.83
C ALA A 122 5.84 -18.53 -16.85
N GLN A 123 7.12 -18.90 -16.96
CA GLN A 123 8.08 -18.26 -17.87
C GLN A 123 8.52 -19.26 -18.96
N PRO A 124 8.52 -18.84 -20.23
CA PRO A 124 9.08 -19.65 -21.30
C PRO A 124 10.60 -19.80 -21.11
N TYR A 125 11.10 -21.04 -21.23
CA TYR A 125 12.51 -21.34 -21.04
C TYR A 125 13.28 -20.97 -22.33
N GLY A 126 14.30 -20.12 -22.19
CA GLY A 126 15.18 -19.76 -23.32
C GLY A 126 14.58 -18.78 -24.34
N GLU A 127 13.46 -18.12 -24.01
CA GLU A 127 12.84 -17.07 -24.83
C GLU A 127 12.59 -15.83 -23.94
N GLY A 128 13.13 -14.66 -24.31
CA GLY A 128 12.98 -13.41 -23.57
C GLY A 128 14.31 -12.85 -23.02
N TRP A 129 14.24 -11.94 -22.04
CA TRP A 129 15.42 -11.24 -21.48
C TRP A 129 16.32 -12.13 -20.59
N LEU A 130 15.92 -13.38 -20.33
CA LEU A 130 16.71 -14.36 -19.59
C LEU A 130 17.28 -15.39 -20.56
N ASP A 131 18.62 -15.44 -20.65
CA ASP A 131 19.39 -16.41 -21.44
C ASP A 131 19.26 -17.84 -20.88
N GLY A 132 18.10 -18.47 -21.05
CA GLY A 132 17.89 -19.88 -20.70
C GLY A 132 17.81 -20.18 -19.20
N GLU A 133 17.80 -19.18 -18.33
CA GLU A 133 17.70 -19.35 -16.88
C GLU A 133 16.27 -19.07 -16.37
N CYS A 134 15.88 -19.68 -15.26
CA CYS A 134 14.58 -19.43 -14.63
C CYS A 134 14.72 -18.43 -13.48
N TYR A 135 14.07 -17.27 -13.61
CA TYR A 135 14.17 -16.20 -12.63
C TYR A 135 13.31 -16.50 -11.40
N LEU A 136 13.90 -16.48 -10.20
CA LEU A 136 13.23 -16.97 -9.00
C LEU A 136 13.22 -15.94 -7.87
N VAL A 137 12.26 -15.02 -7.84
CA VAL A 137 12.07 -14.15 -6.67
C VAL A 137 13.33 -13.35 -6.28
N ARG A 138 13.42 -12.75 -5.10
CA ARG A 138 14.61 -12.84 -4.25
C ARG A 138 14.09 -12.97 -2.83
N ASP A 139 14.83 -13.63 -1.95
CA ASP A 139 14.40 -13.79 -0.55
C ASP A 139 14.22 -12.40 0.07
N GLY A 140 13.02 -12.17 0.63
CA GLY A 140 12.65 -10.95 1.32
C GLY A 140 12.05 -9.83 0.45
N VAL A 141 11.80 -10.03 -0.84
CA VAL A 141 11.16 -9.00 -1.68
C VAL A 141 9.69 -8.79 -1.29
N TYR A 142 8.93 -9.86 -1.03
CA TYR A 142 7.56 -9.71 -0.55
C TYR A 142 7.54 -9.21 0.90
N LEU A 143 8.47 -9.67 1.75
CA LEU A 143 8.57 -9.15 3.12
C LEU A 143 8.86 -7.64 3.16
N SER A 144 9.86 -7.17 2.41
CA SER A 144 10.25 -5.76 2.36
C SER A 144 9.15 -4.88 1.77
N SER A 145 8.49 -5.33 0.70
CA SER A 145 7.34 -4.62 0.14
C SER A 145 6.15 -4.58 1.08
N GLY A 146 5.92 -5.63 1.87
CA GLY A 146 4.93 -5.62 2.95
C GLY A 146 5.23 -4.54 4.00
N VAL A 147 6.48 -4.42 4.45
CA VAL A 147 6.88 -3.38 5.42
C VAL A 147 6.69 -1.98 4.84
N LEU A 148 7.07 -1.77 3.58
CA LEU A 148 6.84 -0.50 2.87
C LEU A 148 5.33 -0.19 2.74
N SER A 149 4.49 -1.20 2.54
CA SER A 149 3.03 -1.06 2.50
C SER A 149 2.48 -0.58 3.83
N LEU A 150 2.94 -1.16 4.95
CA LEU A 150 2.58 -0.66 6.29
C LEU A 150 3.04 0.78 6.48
N LEU A 151 4.30 1.09 6.14
CA LEU A 151 4.84 2.44 6.25
C LEU A 151 4.02 3.46 5.45
N ALA A 152 3.60 3.10 4.23
CA ALA A 152 2.77 3.95 3.37
C ALA A 152 1.42 4.25 4.02
N VAL A 153 0.75 3.22 4.58
CA VAL A 153 -0.55 3.36 5.24
C VAL A 153 -0.44 4.11 6.56
N PHE A 154 0.56 3.83 7.39
CA PHE A 154 0.77 4.53 8.67
C PHE A 154 1.02 6.02 8.48
N THR A 155 1.88 6.38 7.52
CA THR A 155 2.16 7.79 7.22
C THR A 155 0.95 8.50 6.61
N LEU A 156 0.13 7.80 5.82
CA LEU A 156 -1.15 8.31 5.31
C LEU A 156 -2.18 8.57 6.42
N ILE A 157 -2.35 7.62 7.34
CA ILE A 157 -3.23 7.78 8.52
C ILE A 157 -2.73 8.93 9.40
N GLY A 158 -1.41 9.04 9.60
CA GLY A 158 -0.80 10.14 10.35
C GLY A 158 -1.07 11.51 9.72
N ALA A 159 -0.89 11.62 8.40
CA ALA A 159 -1.19 12.84 7.65
C ALA A 159 -2.68 13.23 7.76
N ALA A 160 -3.59 12.25 7.63
CA ALA A 160 -5.02 12.47 7.76
C ALA A 160 -5.41 12.89 9.19
N SER A 161 -4.85 12.24 10.20
CA SER A 161 -5.09 12.54 11.62
C SER A 161 -4.67 13.97 11.96
N ILE A 162 -3.46 14.38 11.57
CA ILE A 162 -2.96 15.74 11.79
C ILE A 162 -3.88 16.76 11.11
N THR A 163 -4.30 16.49 9.88
CA THR A 163 -5.16 17.40 9.12
C THR A 163 -6.53 17.56 9.77
N ILE A 164 -7.14 16.46 10.22
CA ILE A 164 -8.44 16.48 10.91
C ILE A 164 -8.34 17.21 12.25
N THR A 165 -7.33 16.89 13.07
CA THR A 165 -7.12 17.55 14.37
C THR A 165 -6.91 19.05 14.20
N ASN A 166 -6.07 19.46 13.25
CA ASN A 166 -5.85 20.88 12.96
C ASN A 166 -7.15 21.58 12.53
N ASN A 167 -7.99 20.92 11.74
CA ASN A 167 -9.28 21.46 11.34
C ASN A 167 -10.23 21.63 12.53
N GLN A 168 -10.24 20.67 13.48
CA GLN A 168 -11.06 20.76 14.69
C GLN A 168 -10.61 21.91 15.62
N VAL A 169 -9.31 22.01 15.90
CA VAL A 169 -8.75 23.11 16.72
C VAL A 169 -9.11 24.47 16.11
N LEU A 170 -9.01 24.58 14.79
CA LEU A 170 -9.34 25.80 14.07
C LEU A 170 -10.83 26.13 14.16
N ASP A 171 -11.73 25.15 14.01
CA ASP A 171 -13.18 25.36 14.16
C ASP A 171 -13.55 25.87 15.56
N GLN A 172 -12.96 25.27 16.61
CA GLN A 172 -13.16 25.70 17.99
C GLN A 172 -12.69 27.14 18.23
N ALA A 173 -11.49 27.50 17.75
CA ALA A 173 -10.94 28.85 17.93
C ALA A 173 -11.84 29.95 17.30
N HIS A 174 -12.57 29.64 16.23
CA HIS A 174 -13.49 30.61 15.63
C HIS A 174 -14.81 30.73 16.35
N LYS A 175 -15.35 29.64 16.89
CA LYS A 175 -16.56 29.70 17.72
C LYS A 175 -16.35 30.52 18.99
N ILE A 176 -15.13 30.59 19.49
CA ILE A 176 -14.77 31.39 20.67
C ILE A 176 -14.65 32.89 20.31
N ASN A 177 -14.28 33.20 19.05
CA ASN A 177 -13.99 34.56 18.59
C ASN A 177 -15.13 35.21 17.77
N ALA A 178 -16.27 34.53 17.62
CA ALA A 178 -17.46 35.00 16.89
C ALA A 178 -18.60 35.25 17.88
#